data_AF-A0A358KJJ9-F1
#
_entry.id   AF-A0A358KJJ9-F1
#
_cell.length_a   1.000
_cell.length_b   1.000
_cell.length_c   1.000
_cell.angle_alpha   90.00
_cell.angle_beta   90.00
_cell.angle_gamma   90.00
#
_symmetry.space_group_name_H-M   'P 1'
#
loop_
_entity.id
_entity.type
_entity.pdbx_description
1 polymer ?
#
loop_
_entity_poly.entity_id
_entity_poly.type
_entity_poly.pdbx_seq_one_letter_code
_entity_poly.pdbx_strand_id
1 'polypeptide(L)'
;PKGSRAEVDSPIDWLQRQMEAHADGSDGGVGSEAMGELQIEGIYPLGYMHLLTGQNVQRVFARTATHFHQANVDNNVDDLATVSLELCGGIIGSLCIGRIGAASHPDIGEIKIHVIGAKGGLVISEARPEVSIYYRDQPPLEFKNERIANENDFLLMDDFARALDTGSEPILNAQAGRDIAATVFAAVESG
;
A
#
# COMPACT_ATOMS: atom_id res chain seq x y z
N PRO A 1 -14.64 -1.02 -17.69
CA PRO A 1 -13.28 -1.52 -18.08
C PRO A 1 -12.66 -0.59 -19.11
N LYS A 2 -11.34 -0.47 -19.22
CA LYS A 2 -10.70 0.35 -20.25
C LYS A 2 -11.19 -0.06 -21.64
N GLY A 3 -11.58 0.91 -22.46
CA GLY A 3 -12.23 0.73 -23.75
C GLY A 3 -13.74 0.45 -23.69
N SER A 4 -14.40 0.55 -22.53
CA SER A 4 -15.85 0.31 -22.42
C SER A 4 -16.72 1.46 -22.90
N ARG A 5 -16.13 2.58 -23.31
CA ARG A 5 -16.83 3.76 -23.84
C ARG A 5 -16.30 4.08 -25.23
N ALA A 6 -17.16 4.61 -26.10
CA ALA A 6 -16.75 5.09 -27.41
C ALA A 6 -15.99 6.42 -27.28
N GLU A 7 -15.12 6.75 -28.25
CA GLU A 7 -14.39 8.04 -28.25
C GLU A 7 -15.30 9.28 -28.25
N VAL A 8 -16.57 9.11 -28.64
CA VAL A 8 -17.58 10.18 -28.66
C VAL A 8 -18.32 10.37 -27.33
N ASP A 9 -18.16 9.44 -26.38
CA ASP A 9 -18.81 9.52 -25.09
C ASP A 9 -18.09 10.55 -24.20
N SER A 10 -18.85 11.27 -23.38
CA SER A 10 -18.25 12.14 -22.36
C SER A 10 -17.41 11.32 -21.37
N PRO A 11 -16.28 11.87 -20.87
CA PRO A 11 -15.51 11.26 -19.79
C PRO A 11 -16.38 10.88 -18.58
N ILE A 12 -16.03 9.79 -17.90
CA ILE A 12 -16.65 9.41 -16.61
C ILE A 12 -16.40 10.53 -15.60
N ASP A 13 -17.48 11.06 -15.03
CA ASP A 13 -17.40 11.99 -13.90
C ASP A 13 -16.87 11.26 -12.66
N TRP A 14 -15.78 11.77 -12.10
CA TRP A 14 -15.10 11.14 -10.97
C TRP A 14 -15.98 11.02 -9.73
N LEU A 15 -16.60 12.13 -9.33
CA LEU A 15 -17.38 12.18 -8.09
C LEU A 15 -18.59 11.26 -8.18
N GLN A 16 -19.31 11.28 -9.30
CA GLN A 16 -20.41 10.37 -9.54
C GLN A 16 -19.94 8.91 -9.49
N ARG A 17 -18.81 8.58 -10.14
CA ARG A 17 -18.25 7.23 -10.10
C ARG A 17 -17.89 6.78 -8.69
N GLN A 18 -17.32 7.65 -7.84
CA GLN A 18 -17.02 7.32 -6.45
C GLN A 18 -18.29 7.12 -5.62
N MET A 19 -19.33 7.95 -5.82
CA MET A 19 -20.63 7.74 -5.15
C MET A 19 -21.26 6.39 -5.53
N GLU A 20 -21.17 6.00 -6.81
CA GLU A 20 -21.62 4.69 -7.28
C GLU A 20 -20.79 3.54 -6.69
N ALA A 21 -19.46 3.70 -6.60
CA ALA A 21 -18.54 2.73 -6.02
C ALA A 21 -18.76 2.55 -4.50
N HIS A 22 -19.05 3.63 -3.80
CA HIS A 22 -19.27 3.59 -2.35
C HIS A 22 -20.48 2.73 -1.97
N ALA A 23 -21.50 2.68 -2.84
CA ALA A 23 -22.70 1.89 -2.61
C ALA A 23 -22.42 0.37 -2.52
N ASP A 24 -21.35 -0.11 -3.15
CA ASP A 24 -20.94 -1.52 -3.11
C ASP A 24 -19.57 -1.74 -2.45
N GLY A 25 -18.98 -0.69 -1.88
CA GLY A 25 -17.67 -0.73 -1.21
C GLY A 25 -16.49 -0.93 -2.16
N SER A 26 -16.67 -0.67 -3.46
CA SER A 26 -15.58 -0.71 -4.45
C SER A 26 -14.87 0.63 -4.64
N ASP A 27 -15.23 1.64 -3.84
CA ASP A 27 -14.54 2.93 -3.83
C ASP A 27 -13.07 2.75 -3.44
N GLY A 28 -12.24 3.59 -4.04
CA GLY A 28 -10.81 3.64 -3.77
C GLY A 28 -10.42 5.03 -3.31
N GLY A 29 -10.87 6.04 -4.04
CA GLY A 29 -10.68 7.44 -3.67
C GLY A 29 -11.92 8.02 -3.01
N VAL A 30 -11.74 9.14 -2.32
CA VAL A 30 -12.84 9.95 -1.78
C VAL A 30 -12.76 11.37 -2.31
N GLY A 31 -13.91 12.03 -2.39
CA GLY A 31 -13.99 13.43 -2.79
C GLY A 31 -14.09 13.66 -4.30
N SER A 32 -13.97 14.93 -4.69
CA SER A 32 -14.18 15.39 -6.08
C SER A 32 -12.91 15.44 -6.92
N GLU A 33 -11.74 15.41 -6.30
CA GLU A 33 -10.46 15.37 -7.02
C GLU A 33 -10.13 13.93 -7.39
N ALA A 34 -9.75 13.73 -8.66
CA ALA A 34 -9.33 12.42 -9.13
C ALA A 34 -8.01 12.02 -8.47
N MET A 35 -7.97 10.79 -7.93
CA MET A 35 -6.79 10.24 -7.28
C MET A 35 -6.48 8.87 -7.88
N GLY A 36 -5.23 8.67 -8.30
CA GLY A 36 -4.76 7.37 -8.76
C GLY A 36 -4.49 6.40 -7.61
N GLU A 37 -4.29 5.13 -7.93
CA GLU A 37 -4.04 4.09 -6.92
C GLU A 37 -2.76 4.36 -6.12
N LEU A 38 -1.73 4.97 -6.72
CA LEU A 38 -0.55 5.40 -5.96
C LEU A 38 -0.90 6.41 -4.84
N GLN A 39 -1.82 7.34 -5.09
CA GLN A 39 -2.23 8.33 -4.09
C GLN A 39 -3.11 7.75 -2.99
N ILE A 40 -3.97 6.80 -3.36
CA ILE A 40 -4.92 6.15 -2.46
C ILE A 40 -4.20 5.13 -1.57
N GLU A 41 -3.54 4.17 -2.20
CA GLU A 41 -3.05 2.96 -1.53
C GLU A 41 -1.57 3.07 -1.14
N GLY A 42 -0.83 4.03 -1.72
CA GLY A 42 0.63 4.14 -1.56
C GLY A 42 1.10 4.35 -0.12
N ILE A 43 0.22 4.84 0.75
CA ILE A 43 0.50 5.05 2.17
C ILE A 43 0.68 3.74 2.95
N TYR A 44 -0.05 2.67 2.61
CA TYR A 44 -0.04 1.41 3.35
C TYR A 44 1.33 0.72 3.35
N PRO A 45 1.96 0.46 2.18
CA PRO A 45 3.28 -0.15 2.16
C PRO A 45 4.35 0.74 2.80
N LEU A 46 4.24 2.06 2.68
CA LEU A 46 5.16 2.99 3.35
C LEU A 46 5.02 2.94 4.87
N GLY A 47 3.81 2.75 5.40
CA GLY A 47 3.56 2.51 6.82
C GLY A 47 4.27 1.24 7.31
N TYR A 48 4.17 0.14 6.58
CA TYR A 48 4.90 -1.09 6.92
C TYR A 48 6.41 -0.91 6.85
N MET A 49 6.93 -0.24 5.81
CA MET A 49 8.36 0.05 5.71
C MET A 49 8.85 0.90 6.88
N HIS A 50 8.08 1.91 7.29
CA HIS A 50 8.40 2.73 8.44
C HIS A 50 8.47 1.88 9.71
N LEU A 51 7.48 1.02 9.96
CA LEU A 51 7.46 0.14 11.13
C LEU A 51 8.64 -0.84 11.17
N LEU A 52 8.98 -1.43 10.01
CA LEU A 52 10.02 -2.46 9.92
C LEU A 52 11.44 -1.90 9.97
N THR A 53 11.64 -0.66 9.52
CA THR A 53 12.98 -0.05 9.38
C THR A 53 13.25 1.07 10.39
N GLY A 54 12.20 1.73 10.86
CA GLY A 54 12.29 2.98 11.62
C GLY A 54 12.94 4.13 10.83
N GLN A 55 13.02 4.01 9.50
CA GLN A 55 13.72 4.97 8.63
C GLN A 55 12.75 5.75 7.75
N ASN A 56 13.09 7.01 7.51
CA ASN A 56 12.39 7.84 6.54
C ASN A 56 12.95 7.63 5.13
N VAL A 57 12.08 7.84 4.13
CA VAL A 57 12.45 7.89 2.72
C VAL A 57 13.21 9.19 2.44
N GLN A 58 14.34 9.08 1.75
CA GLN A 58 15.15 10.22 1.29
C GLN A 58 14.91 10.54 -0.18
N ARG A 59 14.73 9.51 -1.00
CA ARG A 59 14.52 9.64 -2.46
C ARG A 59 13.48 8.65 -2.92
N VAL A 60 12.64 9.09 -3.84
CA VAL A 60 11.59 8.27 -4.44
C VAL A 60 11.55 8.52 -5.94
N PHE A 61 11.27 7.46 -6.69
CA PHE A 61 10.99 7.52 -8.11
C PHE A 61 9.87 6.54 -8.45
N ALA A 62 8.85 7.00 -9.15
CA ALA A 62 7.73 6.18 -9.56
C ALA A 62 7.64 6.04 -11.09
N ARG A 63 6.97 4.99 -11.52
CA ARG A 63 6.34 4.89 -12.84
C ARG A 63 4.92 4.45 -12.65
N THR A 64 4.01 5.19 -13.26
CA THR A 64 2.57 4.96 -13.18
C THR A 64 2.02 4.61 -14.55
N ALA A 65 0.91 3.88 -14.58
CA ALA A 65 0.19 3.57 -15.79
C ALA A 65 -1.29 3.31 -15.52
N THR A 66 -2.10 3.42 -16.58
CA THR A 66 -3.53 3.13 -16.54
C THR A 66 -3.87 2.01 -17.53
N HIS A 67 -4.10 0.80 -17.02
CA HIS A 67 -4.26 -0.42 -17.79
C HIS A 67 -5.69 -0.96 -17.84
N PHE A 68 -6.47 -0.82 -16.77
CA PHE A 68 -7.70 -1.58 -16.53
C PHE A 68 -8.96 -0.71 -16.46
N HIS A 69 -8.88 0.50 -15.90
CA HIS A 69 -10.07 1.26 -15.51
C HIS A 69 -10.33 2.46 -16.44
N GLN A 70 -11.51 2.48 -17.09
CA GLN A 70 -11.90 3.61 -17.93
C GLN A 70 -12.04 4.91 -17.13
N ALA A 71 -12.54 4.84 -15.89
CA ALA A 71 -12.65 6.02 -15.03
C ALA A 71 -11.28 6.67 -14.81
N ASN A 72 -10.24 5.86 -14.61
CA ASN A 72 -8.88 6.35 -14.41
C ASN A 72 -8.31 6.95 -15.70
N VAL A 73 -8.61 6.36 -16.87
CA VAL A 73 -8.22 6.93 -18.18
C VAL A 73 -8.90 8.29 -18.40
N ASP A 74 -10.20 8.36 -18.17
CA ASP A 74 -11.03 9.56 -18.37
C ASP A 74 -10.62 10.71 -17.45
N ASN A 75 -10.05 10.38 -16.28
CA ASN A 75 -9.63 11.34 -15.26
C ASN A 75 -8.10 11.49 -15.16
N ASN A 76 -7.34 10.90 -16.09
CA ASN A 76 -5.88 10.99 -16.16
C ASN A 76 -5.17 10.61 -14.85
N VAL A 77 -5.57 9.50 -14.26
CA VAL A 77 -4.96 8.92 -13.05
C VAL A 77 -4.54 7.47 -13.27
N ASP A 78 -3.62 6.98 -12.44
CA ASP A 78 -3.07 5.63 -12.55
C ASP A 78 -3.98 4.56 -11.95
N ASP A 79 -3.80 3.31 -12.41
CA ASP A 79 -4.32 2.11 -11.72
C ASP A 79 -3.22 1.15 -11.26
N LEU A 80 -1.99 1.35 -11.75
CA LEU A 80 -0.81 0.64 -11.33
C LEU A 80 0.37 1.60 -11.20
N ALA A 81 1.19 1.37 -10.18
CA ALA A 81 2.45 2.06 -10.01
C ALA A 81 3.56 1.12 -9.52
N THR A 82 4.77 1.37 -10.01
CA THR A 82 6.00 0.81 -9.45
C THR A 82 6.82 1.94 -8.88
N VAL A 83 7.30 1.79 -7.65
CA VAL A 83 8.03 2.83 -6.92
C VAL A 83 9.37 2.27 -6.47
N SER A 84 10.45 3.02 -6.69
CA SER A 84 11.78 2.75 -6.13
C SER A 84 12.07 3.77 -5.04
N LEU A 85 12.62 3.29 -3.92
CA LEU A 85 12.82 4.09 -2.71
C LEU A 85 14.25 3.94 -2.21
N GLU A 86 14.82 5.05 -1.75
CA GLU A 86 16.01 5.05 -0.92
C GLU A 86 15.66 5.64 0.43
N LEU A 87 15.93 4.86 1.48
CA LEU A 87 15.67 5.22 2.87
C LEU A 87 17.00 5.53 3.57
N CYS A 88 16.91 6.20 4.72
CA CYS A 88 18.05 6.39 5.61
C CYS A 88 18.80 5.08 5.92
N GLY A 89 20.11 5.17 6.12
CA GLY A 89 20.95 4.00 6.43
C GLY A 89 21.27 3.10 5.23
N GLY A 90 21.03 3.56 4.00
CA GLY A 90 21.35 2.82 2.77
C GLY A 90 20.37 1.69 2.46
N ILE A 91 19.18 1.71 3.06
CA ILE A 91 18.11 0.76 2.78
C ILE A 91 17.47 1.11 1.44
N ILE A 92 17.33 0.12 0.57
CA ILE A 92 16.64 0.26 -0.72
C ILE A 92 15.33 -0.49 -0.65
N GLY A 93 14.26 0.16 -1.10
CA GLY A 93 12.92 -0.39 -1.17
C GLY A 93 12.35 -0.34 -2.57
N SER A 94 11.39 -1.21 -2.83
CA SER A 94 10.57 -1.16 -4.04
C SER A 94 9.13 -1.52 -3.71
N LEU A 95 8.19 -0.83 -4.35
CA LEU A 95 6.77 -1.09 -4.25
C LEU A 95 6.22 -1.42 -5.64
N CYS A 96 5.28 -2.36 -5.69
CA CYS A 96 4.38 -2.52 -6.81
C CYS A 96 2.98 -2.45 -6.24
N ILE A 97 2.19 -1.52 -6.73
CA ILE A 97 0.87 -1.20 -6.18
C ILE A 97 -0.12 -0.97 -7.29
N GLY A 98 -1.39 -1.24 -7.00
CA GLY A 98 -2.48 -0.94 -7.89
C GLY A 98 -3.69 -1.80 -7.60
N ARG A 99 -4.76 -1.52 -8.32
CA ARG A 99 -6.04 -2.20 -8.16
C ARG A 99 -6.22 -3.20 -9.29
N ILE A 100 -6.27 -4.47 -8.91
CA ILE A 100 -6.70 -5.54 -9.81
C ILE A 100 -8.19 -5.79 -9.63
N GLY A 101 -8.87 -6.33 -10.65
CA GLY A 101 -10.29 -6.67 -10.51
C GLY A 101 -10.49 -7.74 -9.43
N ALA A 102 -11.45 -7.55 -8.52
CA ALA A 102 -11.69 -8.42 -7.35
C ALA A 102 -11.82 -9.91 -7.68
N ALA A 103 -12.37 -10.26 -8.84
CA ALA A 103 -12.49 -11.65 -9.30
C ALA A 103 -11.14 -12.31 -9.65
N SER A 104 -10.04 -11.54 -9.67
CA SER A 104 -8.71 -12.00 -10.08
C SER A 104 -7.89 -12.57 -8.92
N HIS A 105 -8.33 -12.38 -7.67
CA HIS A 105 -7.64 -12.87 -6.48
C HIS A 105 -8.64 -13.37 -5.42
N PRO A 106 -8.41 -14.52 -4.77
CA PRO A 106 -9.34 -15.08 -3.78
C PRO A 106 -9.58 -14.19 -2.56
N ASP A 107 -8.59 -13.35 -2.22
CA ASP A 107 -8.59 -12.51 -1.02
C ASP A 107 -8.57 -11.01 -1.39
N ILE A 108 -9.31 -10.61 -2.44
CA ILE A 108 -9.49 -9.23 -2.96
C ILE A 108 -8.22 -8.47 -3.39
N GLY A 109 -7.04 -9.01 -3.13
CA GLY A 109 -5.74 -8.49 -3.52
C GLY A 109 -4.62 -9.22 -2.80
N GLU A 110 -3.38 -8.79 -3.01
CA GLU A 110 -2.22 -9.33 -2.31
C GLU A 110 -1.43 -8.20 -1.66
N ILE A 111 -1.29 -8.27 -0.33
CA ILE A 111 -0.29 -7.50 0.41
C ILE A 111 0.78 -8.49 0.86
N LYS A 112 1.97 -8.33 0.29
CA LYS A 112 3.13 -9.18 0.55
C LYS A 112 4.39 -8.34 0.68
N ILE A 113 5.13 -8.57 1.76
CA ILE A 113 6.33 -7.79 2.09
C ILE A 113 7.52 -8.74 2.16
N HIS A 114 8.56 -8.44 1.39
CA HIS A 114 9.85 -9.13 1.46
C HIS A 114 10.86 -8.23 2.14
N VAL A 115 11.40 -8.66 3.28
CA VAL A 115 12.50 -7.95 3.95
C VAL A 115 13.73 -8.82 3.95
N ILE A 116 14.85 -8.26 3.50
CA ILE A 116 16.13 -8.95 3.41
C ILE A 116 17.14 -8.19 4.25
N GLY A 117 17.77 -8.90 5.19
CA GLY A 117 18.81 -8.36 6.05
C GLY A 117 20.09 -9.20 5.99
N ALA A 118 21.12 -8.75 6.70
CA ALA A 118 22.43 -9.40 6.71
C ALA A 118 22.42 -10.84 7.30
N LYS A 119 21.41 -11.20 8.09
CA LYS A 119 21.31 -12.50 8.79
C LYS A 119 20.24 -13.43 8.22
N GLY A 120 19.44 -12.97 7.26
CA GLY A 120 18.30 -13.71 6.77
C GLY A 120 17.27 -12.81 6.10
N GLY A 121 16.10 -13.37 5.85
CA GLY A 121 14.96 -12.64 5.31
C GLY A 121 13.66 -13.11 5.93
N LEU A 122 12.64 -12.26 5.79
CA LEU A 122 11.27 -12.56 6.17
C LEU A 122 10.34 -12.24 5.02
N VAL A 123 9.25 -13.01 4.92
CA VAL A 123 8.15 -12.76 3.99
C VAL A 123 6.87 -12.66 4.80
N ILE A 124 6.22 -11.51 4.76
CA ILE A 124 4.93 -11.28 5.42
C ILE A 124 3.84 -11.38 4.35
N SER A 125 2.80 -12.16 4.61
CA SER A 125 1.64 -12.28 3.73
C SER A 125 0.38 -11.94 4.50
N GLU A 126 -0.35 -10.91 4.10
CA GLU A 126 -1.54 -10.48 4.86
C GLU A 126 -2.76 -11.37 4.59
N ALA A 127 -3.02 -11.69 3.32
CA ALA A 127 -4.12 -12.57 2.90
C ALA A 127 -4.07 -13.96 3.55
N ARG A 128 -2.89 -14.35 4.04
CA ARG A 128 -2.66 -15.56 4.83
C ARG A 128 -1.79 -15.16 6.02
N PRO A 129 -2.38 -14.66 7.13
CA PRO A 129 -1.66 -14.01 8.23
C PRO A 129 -0.50 -14.88 8.75
N GLU A 130 0.67 -14.69 8.16
CA GLU A 130 1.82 -15.57 8.30
C GLU A 130 3.09 -14.77 8.04
N VAL A 131 4.12 -15.08 8.82
CA VAL A 131 5.48 -14.60 8.61
C VAL A 131 6.37 -15.79 8.34
N SER A 132 6.91 -15.88 7.13
CA SER A 132 7.92 -16.87 6.78
C SER A 132 9.31 -16.35 7.10
N ILE A 133 10.14 -17.12 7.81
CA ILE A 133 11.48 -16.74 8.28
C ILE A 133 12.54 -17.63 7.64
N TYR A 134 13.56 -17.02 7.04
CA TYR A 134 14.66 -17.69 6.35
C TYR A 134 16.01 -17.17 6.84
N TYR A 135 16.95 -18.06 7.13
CA TYR A 135 18.32 -17.69 7.49
C TYR A 135 19.34 -18.75 7.06
N ARG A 136 20.63 -18.39 7.11
CA ARG A 136 21.72 -19.28 6.71
C ARG A 136 21.83 -20.45 7.68
N ASP A 137 22.09 -21.65 7.16
CA ASP A 137 22.24 -22.88 7.94
C ASP A 137 20.96 -23.28 8.72
N GLN A 138 19.79 -22.80 8.29
CA GLN A 138 18.50 -23.18 8.87
C GLN A 138 18.28 -24.71 8.73
N PRO A 139 17.91 -25.42 9.81
CA PRO A 139 17.69 -26.86 9.79
C PRO A 139 16.64 -27.27 8.73
N PRO A 140 16.86 -28.37 7.97
CA PRO A 140 15.93 -28.79 6.92
C PRO A 140 14.51 -29.12 7.40
N LEU A 141 14.37 -29.50 8.68
CA LEU A 141 13.10 -29.88 9.30
C LEU A 141 12.47 -28.75 10.13
N GLU A 142 13.10 -27.57 10.18
CA GLU A 142 12.52 -26.43 10.87
C GLU A 142 11.33 -25.90 10.06
N PHE A 143 10.21 -25.70 10.75
CA PHE A 143 9.04 -25.05 10.17
C PHE A 143 9.31 -23.55 10.08
N LYS A 144 9.12 -22.98 8.89
CA LYS A 144 9.57 -21.62 8.58
C LYS A 144 8.48 -20.56 8.76
N ASN A 145 7.25 -21.01 8.94
CA ASN A 145 6.05 -20.23 8.73
C ASN A 145 5.33 -20.03 10.05
N GLU A 146 5.36 -18.83 10.60
CA GLU A 146 4.66 -18.52 11.84
C GLU A 146 3.31 -17.90 11.52
N ARG A 147 2.22 -18.61 11.87
CA ARG A 147 0.86 -18.09 11.71
C ARG A 147 0.56 -17.08 12.80
N ILE A 148 0.01 -15.94 12.40
CA ILE A 148 -0.31 -14.84 13.30
C ILE A 148 -1.83 -14.73 13.42
N ALA A 149 -2.33 -14.43 14.63
CA ALA A 149 -3.73 -14.11 14.81
C ALA A 149 -4.05 -12.78 14.11
N ASN A 150 -5.15 -12.73 13.36
CA ASN A 150 -5.57 -11.48 12.71
C ASN A 150 -6.38 -10.62 13.70
N GLU A 151 -5.67 -9.80 14.47
CA GLU A 151 -6.25 -8.87 15.45
C GLU A 151 -5.83 -7.42 15.14
N ASN A 152 -5.42 -7.13 13.89
CA ASN A 152 -4.80 -5.86 13.50
C ASN A 152 -5.64 -4.64 13.87
N ASP A 153 -6.95 -4.67 13.57
CA ASP A 153 -7.86 -3.56 13.87
C ASP A 153 -7.96 -3.29 15.38
N PHE A 154 -8.05 -4.36 16.17
CA PHE A 154 -8.08 -4.24 17.63
C PHE A 154 -6.76 -3.69 18.16
N LEU A 155 -5.63 -4.26 17.71
CA LEU A 155 -4.30 -3.85 18.15
C LEU A 155 -3.99 -2.39 17.80
N LEU A 156 -4.46 -1.91 16.64
CA LEU A 156 -4.28 -0.52 16.23
C LEU A 156 -5.10 0.44 17.11
N MET A 157 -6.35 0.08 17.43
CA MET A 157 -7.18 0.88 18.33
C MET A 157 -6.69 0.85 19.78
N ASP A 158 -6.21 -0.31 20.24
CA ASP A 158 -5.61 -0.47 21.56
C ASP A 158 -4.32 0.35 21.70
N ASP A 159 -3.47 0.38 20.66
CA ASP A 159 -2.27 1.22 20.63
C ASP A 159 -2.62 2.71 20.74
N PHE A 160 -3.63 3.16 19.99
CA PHE A 160 -4.11 4.55 20.07
C PHE A 160 -4.65 4.90 21.45
N ALA A 161 -5.51 4.04 22.03
CA ALA A 161 -6.05 4.26 23.38
C ALA A 161 -4.94 4.30 24.44
N ARG A 162 -3.97 3.39 24.35
CA ARG A 162 -2.82 3.32 25.26
C ARG A 162 -1.94 4.58 25.16
N ALA A 163 -1.71 5.09 23.96
CA ALA A 163 -0.97 6.33 23.74
C ALA A 163 -1.64 7.51 24.46
N LEU A 164 -2.98 7.61 24.41
CA LEU A 164 -3.74 8.65 25.13
C LEU A 164 -3.64 8.49 26.65
N ASP A 165 -3.80 7.28 27.16
CA ASP A 165 -3.82 7.02 28.60
C ASP A 165 -2.45 7.18 29.27
N THR A 166 -1.38 6.87 28.53
CA THR A 166 -0.01 6.83 29.08
C THR A 166 0.88 7.99 28.63
N GLY A 167 0.47 8.74 27.61
CA GLY A 167 1.31 9.73 26.94
C GLY A 167 2.49 9.13 26.18
N SER A 168 2.43 7.83 25.85
CA SER A 168 3.42 7.19 24.98
C SER A 168 3.20 7.57 23.51
N GLU A 169 4.26 7.48 22.71
CA GLU A 169 4.15 7.61 21.26
C GLU A 169 3.45 6.38 20.68
N PRO A 170 2.44 6.58 19.80
CA PRO A 170 1.80 5.46 19.11
C PRO A 170 2.75 4.86 18.06
N ILE A 171 2.39 3.68 17.56
CA ILE A 171 3.11 2.97 16.49
C ILE A 171 3.29 3.81 15.21
N LEU A 172 2.35 4.72 14.95
CA LEU A 172 2.43 5.71 13.88
C LEU A 172 1.92 7.05 14.39
N ASN A 173 2.81 8.03 14.50
CA ASN A 173 2.47 9.38 14.96
C ASN A 173 2.18 10.35 13.80
N ALA A 174 1.75 11.56 14.12
CA ALA A 174 1.38 12.57 13.13
C ALA A 174 2.55 12.97 12.21
N GLN A 175 3.78 12.99 12.73
CA GLN A 175 4.96 13.29 11.92
C GLN A 175 5.24 12.18 10.91
N ALA A 176 5.19 10.91 11.33
CA ALA A 176 5.34 9.78 10.45
C ALA A 176 4.24 9.74 9.37
N GLY A 177 2.98 9.99 9.75
CA GLY A 177 1.86 10.09 8.79
C GLY A 177 2.07 11.20 7.75
N ARG A 178 2.54 12.38 8.18
CA ARG A 178 2.90 13.49 7.28
C ARG A 178 4.02 13.10 6.33
N ASP A 179 5.08 12.46 6.82
CA ASP A 179 6.25 12.12 6.01
C ASP A 179 5.95 11.01 4.98
N ILE A 180 5.07 10.07 5.34
CA ILE A 180 4.51 9.09 4.41
C ILE A 180 3.70 9.78 3.31
N ALA A 181 2.78 10.67 3.67
CA ALA A 181 1.98 11.41 2.68
C ALA A 181 2.88 12.25 1.74
N ALA A 182 3.89 12.92 2.29
CA ALA A 182 4.87 13.68 1.50
C ALA A 182 5.65 12.78 0.52
N THR A 183 5.97 11.55 0.91
CA THR A 183 6.61 10.56 0.04
C THR A 183 5.68 10.17 -1.12
N VAL A 184 4.39 9.95 -0.85
CA VAL A 184 3.41 9.65 -1.90
C VAL A 184 3.28 10.80 -2.89
N PHE A 185 3.18 12.05 -2.42
CA PHE A 185 3.15 13.22 -3.31
C PHE A 185 4.41 13.33 -4.16
N ALA A 186 5.60 13.17 -3.56
CA ALA A 186 6.86 13.18 -4.29
C ALA A 186 6.97 12.03 -5.31
N ALA A 187 6.40 10.85 -4.98
CA ALA A 187 6.35 9.71 -5.90
C ALA A 187 5.51 10.06 -7.13
N VAL A 188 4.32 10.62 -6.94
CA VAL A 188 3.43 11.06 -8.03
C VAL A 188 4.10 12.11 -8.91
N GLU A 189 4.78 13.10 -8.33
CA GLU A 189 5.49 14.15 -9.09
C GLU A 189 6.70 13.62 -9.89
N SER A 190 7.28 12.49 -9.48
CA SER A 190 8.47 11.92 -10.12
C SER A 190 8.17 11.10 -11.39
N GLY A 191 6.91 10.69 -11.57
CA GLY A 191 6.47 9.60 -12.46
C GLY A 191 5.90 10.03 -13.79
#